data_AF-A0A450TU58-F1
#
_entry.id   AF-A0A450TU58-F1
#
_cell.length_a   1.000
_cell.length_b   1.000
_cell.length_c   1.000
_cell.angle_alpha   90.00
_cell.angle_beta   90.00
_cell.angle_gamma   90.00
#
_symmetry.space_group_name_H-M   'P 1'
#
loop_
_entity.id
_entity.type
_entity.pdbx_description
1 polymer ?
#
loop_
_entity_poly.entity_id
_entity_poly.type
_entity_poly.pdbx_seq_one_letter_code
_entity_poly.pdbx_strand_id
1 'polypeptide(L)'
;MNDDGLRYEDEFVKHKVLDAIGDLYLLGHSLIGSFTGYKSGHGLNNQLLRTLMADQNAWEMVTFEDTADMPIIFSSLVPAT
;
A
#
# COMPACT_ATOMS: atom_id res chain seq x y z
N MET A 1 19.20 19.75 -11.04
CA MET A 1 19.01 19.74 -9.56
C MET A 1 17.81 20.61 -9.28
N ASN A 2 16.95 20.28 -8.33
CA ASN A 2 15.71 21.03 -8.11
C ASN A 2 16.06 22.40 -7.51
N ASP A 3 15.63 23.49 -8.16
CA ASP A 3 15.95 24.86 -7.71
C ASP A 3 15.31 25.21 -6.36
N ASP A 4 14.15 24.62 -6.05
CA ASP A 4 13.39 24.83 -4.80
C ASP A 4 13.71 23.80 -3.69
N GLY A 5 14.62 22.85 -3.94
CA GLY A 5 14.98 21.81 -2.98
C GLY A 5 13.96 20.67 -2.83
N LEU A 6 13.88 20.09 -1.63
CA LEU A 6 12.98 18.98 -1.28
C LEU A 6 11.70 19.50 -0.60
N ARG A 7 10.58 18.81 -0.79
CA ARG A 7 9.31 19.09 -0.09
C ARG A 7 9.37 18.69 1.38
N TYR A 8 10.16 17.67 1.68
CA TYR A 8 10.41 17.17 3.03
C TYR A 8 11.87 16.74 3.16
N GLU A 9 12.44 16.84 4.37
CA GLU A 9 13.81 16.37 4.61
C GLU A 9 13.99 14.87 4.34
N ASP A 10 12.92 14.08 4.52
CA ASP A 10 12.85 12.63 4.31
C ASP A 10 12.11 12.23 3.02
N GLU A 11 12.02 13.13 2.04
CA GLU A 11 11.22 12.96 0.82
C GLU A 11 11.57 11.66 0.05
N PHE A 12 12.85 11.27 0.00
CA PHE A 12 13.26 10.04 -0.69
C PHE A 12 12.68 8.77 -0.04
N VAL A 13 12.62 8.71 1.30
CA VAL A 13 12.08 7.54 1.99
C VAL A 13 10.55 7.53 1.89
N LYS A 14 9.91 8.70 1.94
CA LYS A 14 8.46 8.84 1.72
C LYS A 14 8.05 8.39 0.32
N HIS A 15 8.85 8.70 -0.69
CA HIS A 15 8.63 8.17 -2.04
C HIS A 15 8.74 6.65 -2.09
N LYS A 16 9.65 6.03 -1.33
CA LYS A 16 9.74 4.56 -1.24
C LYS A 16 8.52 3.93 -0.56
N VAL A 17 7.94 4.60 0.42
CA VAL A 17 6.65 4.17 1.01
C VAL A 17 5.53 4.31 -0.01
N LEU A 18 5.48 5.41 -0.76
CA LEU A 18 4.50 5.64 -1.83
C LEU A 18 4.61 4.58 -2.93
N ASP A 19 5.83 4.28 -3.37
CA ASP A 19 6.15 3.20 -4.32
C ASP A 19 5.62 1.85 -3.82
N ALA A 20 5.89 1.52 -2.54
CA ALA A 20 5.45 0.27 -1.95
C ALA A 20 3.92 0.16 -1.88
N ILE A 21 3.21 1.24 -1.55
CA ILE A 21 1.74 1.27 -1.58
C ILE A 21 1.24 0.97 -3.00
N GLY A 22 1.82 1.61 -4.02
CA GLY A 22 1.47 1.36 -5.42
C GLY A 22 1.74 -0.08 -5.85
N ASP A 23 2.90 -0.63 -5.49
CA ASP A 23 3.26 -2.01 -5.79
C ASP A 23 2.30 -3.00 -5.13
N LEU A 24 1.96 -2.80 -3.84
CA LEU A 24 1.04 -3.65 -3.10
C LEU A 24 -0.38 -3.63 -3.70
N TYR A 25 -0.80 -2.49 -4.23
CA TYR A 25 -2.11 -2.33 -4.85
C TYR A 25 -2.26 -3.08 -6.19
N LEU A 26 -1.16 -3.60 -6.77
CA LEU A 26 -1.20 -4.52 -7.91
C LEU A 26 -1.93 -5.84 -7.60
N LEU A 27 -2.22 -6.13 -6.33
CA LEU A 27 -3.16 -7.19 -5.93
C LEU A 27 -4.60 -6.95 -6.41
N GLY A 28 -4.95 -5.71 -6.77
CA GLY A 28 -6.31 -5.32 -7.19
C GLY A 28 -7.28 -5.05 -6.04
N HIS A 29 -6.82 -5.19 -4.79
CA HIS A 29 -7.61 -4.97 -3.58
C HIS A 29 -6.80 -4.21 -2.52
N SER A 30 -7.50 -3.46 -1.67
CA SER A 30 -6.90 -2.88 -0.47
C SER A 30 -6.49 -3.98 0.51
N LEU A 31 -5.32 -3.83 1.12
CA LEU A 31 -4.77 -4.82 2.03
C LEU A 31 -5.04 -4.43 3.49
N ILE A 32 -5.59 -5.36 4.26
CA ILE A 32 -5.67 -5.26 5.71
C ILE A 32 -4.53 -6.09 6.28
N GLY A 33 -3.52 -5.42 6.84
CA GLY A 33 -2.31 -6.07 7.33
C GLY A 33 -1.19 -5.09 7.61
N SER A 34 0.00 -5.62 7.90
CA SER A 34 1.21 -4.83 8.14
C SER A 34 2.29 -5.18 7.12
N PHE A 35 2.84 -4.16 6.47
CA PHE A 35 3.96 -4.30 5.55
C PHE A 35 5.22 -3.72 6.18
N THR A 36 6.31 -4.49 6.17
CA THR A 36 7.64 -4.04 6.60
C THR A 36 8.65 -4.36 5.52
N GLY A 37 9.33 -3.34 5.01
CA GLY A 37 10.36 -3.48 3.98
C GLY A 37 11.70 -2.91 4.46
N TYR A 38 12.76 -3.72 4.43
CA TYR A 38 14.13 -3.25 4.67
C TYR A 38 14.89 -3.19 3.34
N LYS A 39 15.21 -1.97 2.88
CA LYS A 39 15.84 -1.72 1.57
C LYS A 39 15.08 -2.38 0.41
N SER A 40 13.75 -2.48 0.55
CA SER A 40 12.88 -3.08 -0.47
C SER A 40 12.75 -2.16 -1.69
N GLY A 41 12.51 -2.78 -2.84
CA GLY A 41 12.18 -2.11 -4.09
C GLY A 41 11.15 -2.94 -4.88
N HIS A 42 10.78 -2.46 -6.06
CA HIS A 42 9.67 -3.03 -6.84
C HIS A 42 9.77 -4.53 -7.08
N GLY A 43 10.97 -5.04 -7.40
CA GLY A 43 11.18 -6.48 -7.62
C GLY A 43 10.87 -7.33 -6.38
N LEU A 44 11.32 -6.89 -5.20
CA LEU A 44 11.07 -7.61 -3.95
C LEU A 44 9.61 -7.49 -3.51
N ASN A 45 9.00 -6.31 -3.68
CA ASN A 45 7.58 -6.11 -3.42
C ASN A 45 6.72 -7.04 -4.31
N ASN A 46 7.03 -7.15 -5.60
CA ASN A 46 6.31 -8.05 -6.50
C ASN A 46 6.49 -9.53 -6.14
N GLN A 47 7.71 -9.94 -5.74
CA GLN A 47 7.96 -11.31 -5.29
C GLN A 47 7.17 -11.64 -4.01
N LEU A 48 7.11 -10.71 -3.07
CA LEU A 48 6.27 -10.84 -1.87
C LEU A 48 4.80 -11.08 -2.25
N LEU A 49 4.24 -10.25 -3.15
CA LEU A 49 2.86 -10.40 -3.59
C LEU A 49 2.59 -11.75 -4.26
N ARG A 50 3.48 -12.19 -5.16
CA ARG A 50 3.36 -13.50 -5.80
C ARG A 50 3.39 -14.64 -4.79
N THR A 51 4.23 -14.52 -3.77
CA THR A 51 4.35 -15.53 -2.71
C THR A 51 3.07 -15.58 -1.85
N LEU A 52 2.55 -14.40 -1.46
CA LEU A 52 1.28 -14.28 -0.74
C LEU A 52 0.12 -14.89 -1.54
N MET A 53 0.02 -14.58 -2.82
CA MET A 53 -1.06 -15.10 -3.69
C MET A 53 -0.94 -16.60 -3.98
N ALA A 54 0.28 -17.16 -3.92
CA ALA A 54 0.48 -18.60 -4.09
C ALA A 54 0.03 -19.41 -2.87
N ASP A 55 0.08 -18.83 -1.67
CA ASP A 55 -0.39 -19.48 -0.44
C ASP A 55 -1.79 -19.01 -0.05
N GLN A 56 -2.80 -19.77 -0.44
CA GLN A 56 -4.21 -19.47 -0.13
C GLN A 56 -4.55 -19.57 1.37
N ASN A 57 -3.67 -20.14 2.21
CA ASN A 57 -3.89 -20.17 3.66
C ASN A 57 -3.34 -18.91 4.36
N ALA A 58 -2.56 -18.09 3.64
CA ALA A 58 -1.93 -16.89 4.18
C ALA A 58 -2.83 -15.65 4.11
N TRP A 59 -3.98 -15.72 3.44
CA TRP A 59 -4.91 -14.61 3.27
C TRP A 59 -6.34 -15.08 3.05
N GLU A 60 -7.29 -14.17 3.27
CA GLU A 60 -8.70 -14.39 2.97
C GLU A 60 -9.32 -13.11 2.37
N MET A 61 -10.38 -13.28 1.57
CA MET A 61 -11.20 -12.14 1.14
C MET A 61 -12.22 -11.81 2.21
N VAL A 62 -12.22 -10.57 2.67
CA VAL A 62 -13.22 -10.06 3.60
C VAL A 62 -14.00 -8.90 2.98
N THR A 63 -15.27 -8.82 3.35
CA THR A 63 -16.17 -7.71 3.00
C THR A 63 -16.86 -7.24 4.26
N PHE A 64 -17.08 -5.94 4.37
CA PHE A 64 -17.78 -5.32 5.50
C PHE A 64 -19.05 -4.66 4.97
N GLU A 65 -20.20 -4.99 5.56
CA GLU A 65 -21.48 -4.37 5.20
C GLU A 65 -21.64 -3.01 5.88
N ASP A 66 -21.22 -2.92 7.15
CA ASP A 66 -21.18 -1.67 7.91
C ASP A 66 -19.75 -1.10 7.94
N THR A 67 -19.66 0.20 7.68
CA THR A 67 -18.44 1.00 7.86
C THR A 67 -17.89 0.95 9.29
N ALA A 68 -18.74 0.75 10.30
CA ALA A 68 -18.34 0.65 11.70
C ALA A 68 -17.45 -0.58 11.98
N ASP A 69 -17.61 -1.64 11.20
CA ASP A 69 -16.85 -2.90 11.37
C ASP A 69 -15.52 -2.89 10.60
N MET A 70 -15.27 -1.86 9.78
CA MET A 70 -14.06 -1.77 8.97
C MET A 70 -12.85 -1.40 9.84
N PRO A 71 -11.76 -2.19 9.82
CA PRO A 71 -10.53 -1.86 10.56
C PRO A 71 -9.75 -0.70 9.94
N ILE A 72 -10.07 -0.34 8.69
CA ILE A 72 -9.46 0.77 7.96
C ILE A 72 -10.59 1.69 7.49
N ILE A 73 -10.54 2.94 7.94
CA ILE A 73 -11.46 3.98 7.47
C ILE A 73 -10.88 4.57 6.19
N PHE A 74 -11.52 4.29 5.06
CA PHE A 74 -11.23 5.01 3.83
C PHE A 74 -11.91 6.39 3.90
N SER A 75 -11.18 7.46 3.57
CA SER A 75 -11.80 8.77 3.42
C SER A 75 -12.90 8.68 2.35
N SER A 76 -14.07 9.25 2.64
CA SER A 76 -15.12 9.36 1.63
C SER A 76 -14.57 10.09 0.42
N LEU A 77 -14.90 9.61 -0.77
CA LEU A 77 -14.63 10.35 -2.00
C LEU A 77 -15.40 11.66 -1.90
N VAL A 78 -14.68 12.79 -1.75
CA VAL A 78 -15.27 14.09 -1.97
C VAL A 78 -15.55 14.15 -3.48
N PRO A 79 -16.80 14.30 -3.93
CA PRO A 79 -17.08 14.48 -5.34
C PRO A 79 -16.29 15.70 -5.80
N ALA A 80 -15.52 15.56 -6.89
CA ALA A 80 -14.92 16.72 -7.53
C ALA A 80 -16.07 17.59 -8.06
N THR A 81 -16.37 18.67 -7.35
CA THR A 81 -17.29 19.75 -7.78
C THR A 81 -16.66 20.61 -8.84
#